data_AF-A0A933USA1-F1
#
_entry.id   AF-A0A933USA1-F1
#
_cell.length_a   1.000
_cell.length_b   1.000
_cell.length_c   1.000
_cell.angle_alpha   90.00
_cell.angle_beta   90.00
_cell.angle_gamma   90.00
#
_symmetry.space_group_name_H-M   'P 1'
#
loop_
_entity.id
_entity.type
_entity.pdbx_description
1 polymer ?
#
loop_
_entity_poly.entity_id
_entity_poly.type
_entity_poly.pdbx_seq_one_letter_code
_entity_poly.pdbx_strand_id
1 'polypeptide(L)'
;MNAGMVSEAGRKSPRLLLCGLDSLYIAYFLDPSGSGLDFDDLAYRKEQLHHGQGSDFDEIRLGGESFALLPYGGKPYSYTLKNPAFLIRLGENIRPSCHVQFLSQALWQDGPEFCKSRFLAWCRALRLVATRPETVSRADWAFDFHLEGIDFDSEQFVTSAAKKQVFTEHDRAQTFQIGTSDVVVRVYDKVAEIEQASEKGWFFDLWGQDRCVWRVEFQIRGERLKRAGIRTLEDLNLLGPDLLREIATHHTRLCKPSSDSNRSRWPLHPLWQALLEAIAAMPQTGLIADIQPEKAIDWRLWNQSKSVYGYLKGMTALVMERDSLDQPPDLDAALGPIIDLIGQHHHPVEWDADVSKRHAALRLGQW
;
A
#
# COMPACT_ATOMS: atom_id res chain seq x y z
N MET A 1 29.77 8.67 41.92
CA MET A 1 29.32 7.37 41.39
C MET A 1 29.26 7.52 39.89
N ASN A 2 30.26 6.97 39.21
CA ASN A 2 30.44 7.09 37.76
C ASN A 2 29.34 6.29 37.05
N ALA A 3 28.52 6.98 36.26
CA ALA A 3 27.75 6.35 35.20
C ALA A 3 28.75 5.75 34.21
N GLY A 4 28.70 4.43 34.06
CA GLY A 4 29.63 3.68 33.25
C GLY A 4 29.61 4.15 31.80
N MET A 5 30.75 4.68 31.34
CA MET A 5 31.17 4.56 29.95
C MET A 5 31.22 3.06 29.62
N VAL A 6 30.16 2.55 29.03
CA VAL A 6 30.24 1.30 28.27
C VAL A 6 31.10 1.62 27.05
N SER A 7 32.28 1.02 26.99
CA SER A 7 33.22 1.18 25.89
C SER A 7 32.56 0.88 24.55
N GLU A 8 32.61 1.81 23.59
CA GLU A 8 32.15 1.62 22.20
C GLU A 8 32.94 0.52 21.43
N ALA A 9 34.01 -0.02 22.01
CA ALA A 9 34.98 -0.88 21.33
C ALA A 9 34.60 -2.37 21.21
N GLY A 10 33.33 -2.75 21.41
CA GLY A 10 32.92 -4.16 21.40
C GLY A 10 31.59 -4.49 20.73
N ARG A 11 30.78 -3.49 20.34
CA ARG A 11 29.49 -3.77 19.68
C ARG A 11 29.73 -4.16 18.23
N LYS A 12 29.47 -5.42 17.90
CA LYS A 12 29.50 -5.90 16.52
C LYS A 12 28.51 -5.10 15.68
N SER A 13 28.93 -4.69 14.48
CA SER A 13 28.06 -4.03 13.51
C SER A 13 26.79 -4.86 13.27
N PRO A 14 25.62 -4.22 13.07
CA PRO A 14 24.39 -4.94 12.75
C PRO A 14 24.60 -5.83 11.53
N ARG A 15 24.25 -7.11 11.67
CA ARG A 15 24.41 -8.11 10.60
C ARG A 15 23.05 -8.52 10.09
N LEU A 16 22.80 -8.33 8.79
CA LEU A 16 21.58 -8.83 8.15
C LEU A 16 21.54 -10.36 8.25
N LEU A 17 20.44 -10.89 8.75
CA LEU A 17 20.15 -12.33 8.83
C LEU A 17 19.26 -12.75 7.67
N LEU A 18 18.21 -11.98 7.42
CA LEU A 18 17.17 -12.34 6.48
C LEU A 18 16.48 -11.07 5.94
N CYS A 19 16.06 -11.08 4.68
CA CYS A 19 15.20 -10.03 4.12
C CYS A 19 14.23 -10.60 3.09
N GLY A 20 13.04 -10.02 3.00
CA GLY A 20 11.97 -10.54 2.14
C GLY A 20 10.61 -9.87 2.40
N LEU A 21 9.55 -10.39 1.79
CA LEU A 21 8.18 -9.96 2.05
C LEU A 21 7.60 -10.73 3.24
N ASP A 22 7.10 -10.02 4.24
CA ASP A 22 6.44 -10.61 5.41
C ASP A 22 4.92 -10.70 5.25
N SER A 23 4.33 -9.85 4.41
CA SER A 23 2.96 -10.02 3.94
C SER A 23 2.74 -9.31 2.61
N LEU A 24 1.85 -9.86 1.79
CA LEU A 24 1.53 -9.31 0.48
C LEU A 24 0.03 -9.40 0.22
N TYR A 25 -0.58 -8.29 -0.18
CA TYR A 25 -2.03 -8.19 -0.38
C TYR A 25 -2.36 -7.83 -1.82
N ILE A 26 -3.09 -8.70 -2.49
CA ILE A 26 -3.40 -8.59 -3.90
C ILE A 26 -4.92 -8.65 -4.10
N ALA A 27 -5.45 -7.70 -4.85
CA ALA A 27 -6.83 -7.70 -5.31
C ALA A 27 -6.92 -8.33 -6.71
N TYR A 28 -7.81 -9.31 -6.86
CA TYR A 28 -8.09 -9.99 -8.12
C TYR A 28 -9.49 -9.65 -8.62
N PHE A 29 -9.61 -9.42 -9.93
CA PHE A 29 -10.86 -9.11 -10.61
C PHE A 29 -11.40 -10.36 -11.27
N LEU A 30 -11.96 -11.24 -10.45
CA LEU A 30 -12.45 -12.54 -10.90
C LEU A 30 -13.93 -12.44 -11.28
N ASP A 31 -14.32 -13.13 -12.34
CA ASP A 31 -15.72 -13.41 -12.64
C ASP A 31 -16.16 -14.67 -11.89
N PRO A 32 -17.03 -14.55 -10.86
CA PRO A 32 -17.58 -15.71 -10.17
C PRO A 32 -18.69 -16.42 -10.96
N SER A 33 -19.21 -15.82 -12.04
CA SER A 33 -20.37 -16.34 -12.79
C SER A 33 -20.04 -17.70 -13.41
N GLY A 34 -20.80 -18.73 -13.05
CA GLY A 34 -20.57 -20.10 -13.54
C GLY A 34 -19.29 -20.76 -13.01
N SER A 35 -18.65 -20.16 -12.00
CA SER A 35 -17.51 -20.76 -11.30
C SER A 35 -17.95 -21.92 -10.40
N GLY A 36 -16.99 -22.61 -9.79
CA GLY A 36 -17.23 -23.60 -8.74
C GLY A 36 -17.44 -23.01 -7.35
N LEU A 37 -17.51 -21.67 -7.21
CA LEU A 37 -17.86 -21.03 -5.94
C LEU A 37 -19.38 -21.01 -5.77
N ASP A 38 -19.86 -21.69 -4.73
CA ASP A 38 -21.25 -21.66 -4.30
C ASP A 38 -21.40 -20.63 -3.17
N PHE A 39 -21.86 -19.42 -3.50
CA PHE A 39 -22.01 -18.34 -2.52
C PHE A 39 -23.18 -18.58 -1.56
N ASP A 40 -24.20 -19.35 -1.96
CA ASP A 40 -25.33 -19.70 -1.11
C ASP A 40 -24.91 -20.71 -0.04
N ASP A 41 -24.10 -21.72 -0.40
CA ASP A 41 -23.50 -22.65 0.56
C ASP A 41 -22.54 -21.93 1.52
N LEU A 42 -21.70 -21.01 1.02
CA LEU A 42 -20.83 -20.19 1.87
C LEU A 42 -21.64 -19.31 2.84
N ALA A 43 -22.75 -18.73 2.39
CA ALA A 43 -23.66 -17.96 3.24
C ALA A 43 -24.28 -18.84 4.33
N TYR A 44 -24.81 -20.00 3.94
CA TYR A 44 -25.43 -20.94 4.85
C TYR A 44 -24.45 -21.41 5.94
N ARG A 45 -23.25 -21.88 5.55
CA ARG A 45 -22.22 -22.34 6.50
C ARG A 45 -21.76 -21.24 7.45
N LYS A 46 -21.57 -20.02 6.92
CA LYS A 46 -21.21 -18.86 7.75
C LYS A 46 -22.30 -18.52 8.78
N GLU A 47 -23.58 -18.64 8.40
CA GLU A 47 -24.69 -18.42 9.34
C GLU A 47 -24.77 -19.53 10.39
N GLN A 48 -24.52 -20.78 10.01
CA GLN A 48 -24.40 -21.89 10.97
C GLN A 48 -23.29 -21.66 12.00
N LEU A 49 -22.15 -21.06 11.61
CA LEU A 49 -21.08 -20.71 12.55
C LEU A 49 -21.49 -19.61 13.55
N HIS A 50 -22.40 -18.71 13.20
CA HIS A 50 -22.90 -17.70 14.14
C HIS A 50 -23.89 -18.28 15.16
N HIS A 51 -24.67 -19.29 14.77
CA HIS A 51 -25.66 -19.93 15.63
C HIS A 51 -25.14 -21.16 16.38
N GLY A 52 -24.09 -21.79 15.87
CA GLY A 52 -23.43 -22.93 16.49
C GLY A 52 -22.67 -22.52 17.75
N GLN A 53 -22.90 -23.22 18.85
CA GLN A 53 -22.10 -23.05 20.06
C GLN A 53 -20.69 -23.62 19.82
N GLY A 54 -19.73 -22.75 19.43
CA GLY A 54 -18.33 -22.92 19.82
C GLY A 54 -17.29 -23.36 18.78
N SER A 55 -17.52 -23.23 17.46
CA SER A 55 -16.42 -23.38 16.49
C SER A 55 -15.99 -22.05 15.90
N ASP A 56 -14.69 -21.75 15.95
CA ASP A 56 -14.10 -20.53 15.38
C ASP A 56 -14.06 -20.55 13.83
N PHE A 57 -14.33 -21.70 13.21
CA PHE A 57 -14.35 -21.90 11.76
C PHE A 57 -15.09 -23.18 11.33
N ASP A 58 -15.41 -23.29 10.03
CA ASP A 58 -15.83 -24.53 9.36
C ASP A 58 -14.75 -25.00 8.38
N GLU A 59 -14.48 -26.30 8.27
CA GLU A 59 -13.52 -26.83 7.28
C GLU A 59 -14.24 -27.03 5.94
N ILE A 60 -13.73 -26.38 4.90
CA ILE A 60 -14.25 -26.50 3.54
C ILE A 60 -13.15 -26.89 2.56
N ARG A 61 -13.52 -27.67 1.53
CA ARG A 61 -12.63 -28.01 0.43
C ARG A 61 -13.14 -27.41 -0.87
N LEU A 62 -12.37 -26.48 -1.44
CA LEU A 62 -12.72 -25.76 -2.66
C LEU A 62 -11.52 -25.74 -3.62
N GLY A 63 -11.74 -26.10 -4.88
CA GLY A 63 -10.69 -26.02 -5.90
C GLY A 63 -9.45 -26.86 -5.60
N GLY A 64 -9.61 -27.96 -4.85
CA GLY A 64 -8.52 -28.85 -4.44
C GLY A 64 -7.77 -28.46 -3.16
N GLU A 65 -8.02 -27.28 -2.61
CA GLU A 65 -7.42 -26.76 -1.38
C GLU A 65 -8.42 -26.88 -0.21
N SER A 66 -7.88 -27.09 1.01
CA SER A 66 -8.66 -27.00 2.25
C SER A 66 -8.50 -25.63 2.89
N PHE A 67 -9.60 -25.09 3.40
CA PHE A 67 -9.65 -23.81 4.10
C PHE A 67 -10.49 -23.92 5.37
N ALA A 68 -10.11 -23.12 6.36
CA ALA A 68 -11.00 -22.68 7.42
C ALA A 68 -11.87 -21.52 6.88
N LEU A 69 -13.17 -21.74 6.76
CA LEU A 69 -14.17 -20.69 6.56
C LEU A 69 -14.41 -20.00 7.90
N LEU A 70 -14.14 -18.70 7.98
CA LEU A 70 -14.30 -17.93 9.20
C LEU A 70 -15.73 -17.39 9.33
N PRO A 71 -16.25 -17.19 10.57
CA PRO A 71 -17.58 -16.64 10.79
C PRO A 71 -17.69 -15.19 10.31
N TYR A 72 -16.58 -14.47 10.10
CA TYR A 72 -16.59 -13.08 9.67
C TYR A 72 -16.01 -12.88 8.27
N GLY A 73 -16.52 -11.84 7.60
CA GLY A 73 -15.89 -11.25 6.43
C GLY A 73 -14.90 -10.15 6.81
N GLY A 74 -14.39 -9.45 5.80
CA GLY A 74 -13.67 -8.20 5.99
C GLY A 74 -14.16 -7.19 4.97
N LYS A 75 -14.80 -6.09 5.43
CA LYS A 75 -15.42 -5.10 4.53
C LYS A 75 -14.47 -4.70 3.39
N PRO A 76 -14.93 -4.68 2.12
CA PRO A 76 -16.31 -4.91 1.64
C PRO A 76 -16.68 -6.38 1.41
N TYR A 77 -15.79 -7.34 1.68
CA TYR A 77 -15.98 -8.76 1.40
C TYR A 77 -16.78 -9.48 2.50
N SER A 78 -17.69 -10.36 2.08
CA SER A 78 -18.61 -11.06 2.98
C SER A 78 -18.00 -12.33 3.60
N TYR A 79 -17.05 -12.96 2.90
CA TYR A 79 -16.51 -14.27 3.26
C TYR A 79 -15.00 -14.22 3.42
N THR A 80 -14.46 -14.99 4.37
CA THR A 80 -13.02 -15.15 4.57
C THR A 80 -12.66 -16.62 4.66
N LEU A 81 -11.76 -17.06 3.77
CA LEU A 81 -11.17 -18.39 3.76
C LEU A 81 -9.70 -18.28 4.20
N LYS A 82 -9.28 -19.07 5.17
CA LYS A 82 -7.91 -19.07 5.68
C LYS A 82 -7.29 -20.45 5.57
N ASN A 83 -6.05 -20.51 5.11
CA ASN A 83 -5.16 -21.67 5.31
C ASN A 83 -3.75 -21.14 5.67
N PRO A 84 -2.72 -21.98 5.83
CA PRO A 84 -1.38 -21.50 6.20
C PRO A 84 -0.73 -20.55 5.17
N ALA A 85 -1.13 -20.61 3.90
CA ALA A 85 -0.55 -19.78 2.84
C ALA A 85 -1.37 -18.51 2.54
N PHE A 86 -2.69 -18.60 2.68
CA PHE A 86 -3.61 -17.60 2.17
C PHE A 86 -4.63 -17.18 3.21
N LEU A 87 -4.95 -15.90 3.22
CA LEU A 87 -6.22 -15.39 3.70
C LEU A 87 -6.95 -14.75 2.51
N ILE A 88 -7.99 -15.43 2.02
CA ILE A 88 -8.77 -15.06 0.84
C ILE A 88 -10.08 -14.46 1.31
N ARG A 89 -10.37 -13.24 0.87
CA ARG A 89 -11.65 -12.58 1.10
C ARG A 89 -12.43 -12.52 -0.20
N LEU A 90 -13.70 -12.93 -0.17
CA LEU A 90 -14.56 -13.06 -1.36
C LEU A 90 -15.82 -12.20 -1.24
N GLY A 91 -16.26 -11.68 -2.38
CA GLY A 91 -17.53 -10.98 -2.52
C GLY A 91 -18.08 -11.18 -3.93
N GLU A 92 -19.34 -11.61 -4.00
CA GLU A 92 -20.02 -11.97 -5.24
C GLU A 92 -20.30 -10.75 -6.13
N ASN A 93 -20.90 -9.72 -5.52
CA ASN A 93 -21.45 -8.54 -6.21
C ASN A 93 -20.57 -7.29 -6.06
N ILE A 94 -19.26 -7.48 -5.84
CA ILE A 94 -18.28 -6.40 -5.75
C ILE A 94 -17.12 -6.63 -6.71
N ARG A 95 -16.43 -5.55 -7.06
CA ARG A 95 -15.25 -5.56 -7.92
C ARG A 95 -14.18 -4.67 -7.27
N PRO A 96 -12.99 -5.19 -6.90
CA PRO A 96 -12.54 -6.57 -7.03
C PRO A 96 -13.39 -7.55 -6.21
N SER A 97 -13.61 -8.75 -6.74
CA SER A 97 -14.42 -9.81 -6.13
C SER A 97 -13.61 -10.70 -5.18
N CYS A 98 -12.28 -10.64 -5.27
CA CYS A 98 -11.38 -11.44 -4.46
C CYS A 98 -10.20 -10.60 -3.97
N HIS A 99 -9.91 -10.64 -2.68
CA HIS A 99 -8.72 -10.04 -2.07
C HIS A 99 -7.94 -11.10 -1.31
N VAL A 100 -6.69 -11.27 -1.68
CA VAL A 100 -5.84 -12.32 -1.14
C VAL A 100 -4.71 -11.67 -0.36
N GLN A 101 -4.50 -12.14 0.85
CA GLN A 101 -3.28 -11.94 1.59
C GLN A 101 -2.43 -13.21 1.49
N PHE A 102 -1.23 -13.11 0.94
CA PHE A 102 -0.20 -14.13 1.12
C PHE A 102 0.41 -13.94 2.50
N LEU A 103 0.39 -15.01 3.29
CA LEU A 103 0.81 -15.00 4.69
C LEU A 103 2.32 -15.18 4.80
N SER A 104 2.89 -14.61 5.88
CA SER A 104 4.33 -14.60 6.17
C SER A 104 4.97 -15.97 5.97
N GLN A 105 4.43 -17.02 6.60
CA GLN A 105 5.02 -18.35 6.52
C GLN A 105 5.22 -18.85 5.08
N ALA A 106 4.20 -18.76 4.22
CA ALA A 106 4.32 -19.18 2.82
C ALA A 106 5.22 -18.26 1.99
N LEU A 107 5.23 -16.95 2.27
CA LEU A 107 6.13 -16.01 1.59
C LEU A 107 7.59 -16.32 1.87
N TRP A 108 7.93 -16.64 3.12
CA TRP A 108 9.30 -16.98 3.51
C TRP A 108 9.73 -18.38 3.05
N GLN A 109 8.80 -19.34 2.98
CA GLN A 109 9.09 -20.70 2.55
C GLN A 109 9.19 -20.83 1.03
N ASP A 110 8.23 -20.26 0.30
CA ASP A 110 8.04 -20.53 -1.13
C ASP A 110 8.26 -19.31 -2.03
N GLY A 111 8.18 -18.11 -1.47
CA GLY A 111 8.27 -16.85 -2.20
C GLY A 111 6.96 -16.40 -2.88
N PRO A 112 6.91 -15.13 -3.32
CA PRO A 112 5.69 -14.51 -3.84
C PRO A 112 5.20 -15.12 -5.17
N GLU A 113 6.12 -15.51 -6.06
CA GLU A 113 5.78 -16.10 -7.36
C GLU A 113 5.15 -17.49 -7.23
N PHE A 114 5.63 -18.29 -6.28
CA PHE A 114 5.02 -19.58 -5.99
C PHE A 114 3.63 -19.39 -5.37
N CYS A 115 3.50 -18.48 -4.41
CA CYS A 115 2.20 -18.13 -3.81
C CYS A 115 1.18 -17.69 -4.89
N LYS A 116 1.59 -16.81 -5.82
CA LYS A 116 0.77 -16.40 -6.97
C LYS A 116 0.40 -17.58 -7.85
N SER A 117 1.36 -18.42 -8.22
CA SER A 117 1.14 -19.58 -9.09
C SER A 117 0.16 -20.58 -8.47
N ARG A 118 0.30 -20.87 -7.17
CA ARG A 118 -0.60 -21.73 -6.39
C ARG A 118 -2.01 -21.14 -6.31
N PHE A 119 -2.13 -19.83 -6.02
CA PHE A 119 -3.43 -19.16 -6.02
C PHE A 119 -4.11 -19.18 -7.40
N LEU A 120 -3.36 -18.94 -8.48
CA LEU A 120 -3.91 -19.01 -9.84
C LEU A 120 -4.28 -20.44 -10.25
N ALA A 121 -3.59 -21.46 -9.74
CA ALA A 121 -4.01 -22.85 -9.92
C ALA A 121 -5.35 -23.14 -9.23
N TRP A 122 -5.54 -22.64 -8.00
CA TRP A 122 -6.81 -22.72 -7.30
C TRP A 122 -7.95 -22.01 -8.04
N CYS A 123 -7.70 -20.80 -8.56
CA CYS A 123 -8.68 -20.08 -9.40
C CYS A 123 -9.09 -20.91 -10.64
N ARG A 124 -8.11 -21.51 -11.33
CA ARG A 124 -8.39 -22.37 -12.50
C ARG A 124 -9.20 -23.60 -12.13
N ALA A 125 -8.91 -24.25 -11.01
CA ALA A 125 -9.67 -25.41 -10.53
C ALA A 125 -11.15 -25.06 -10.25
N LEU A 126 -11.42 -23.82 -9.85
CA LEU A 126 -12.77 -23.28 -9.66
C LEU A 126 -13.37 -22.64 -10.91
N ARG A 127 -12.68 -22.65 -12.06
CA ARG A 127 -13.11 -21.95 -13.28
C ARG A 127 -13.32 -20.45 -13.07
N LEU A 128 -12.60 -19.84 -12.13
CA LEU A 128 -12.59 -18.39 -11.92
C LEU A 128 -11.73 -17.73 -13.00
N VAL A 129 -12.33 -16.83 -13.76
CA VAL A 129 -11.67 -16.12 -14.87
C VAL A 129 -11.32 -14.71 -14.44
N ALA A 130 -10.05 -14.31 -14.61
CA ALA A 130 -9.65 -12.92 -14.39
C ALA A 130 -10.16 -12.03 -15.54
N THR A 131 -10.85 -10.96 -15.19
CA THR A 131 -11.42 -9.97 -16.13
C THR A 131 -10.49 -8.79 -16.41
N ARG A 132 -9.49 -8.58 -15.56
CA ARG A 132 -8.38 -7.62 -15.73
C ARG A 132 -7.18 -8.02 -14.85
N PRO A 133 -6.00 -7.42 -15.05
CA PRO A 133 -4.81 -7.69 -14.22
C PRO A 133 -5.07 -7.47 -12.72
N GLU A 134 -4.36 -8.23 -11.89
CA GLU A 134 -4.42 -8.07 -10.44
C GLU A 134 -3.85 -6.72 -9.98
N THR A 135 -4.15 -6.33 -8.75
CA THR A 135 -3.61 -5.11 -8.16
C THR A 135 -3.02 -5.37 -6.77
N VAL A 136 -1.74 -5.05 -6.59
CA VAL A 136 -1.08 -5.04 -5.28
C VAL A 136 -1.62 -3.85 -4.47
N SER A 137 -2.22 -4.14 -3.33
CA SER A 137 -2.85 -3.16 -2.44
C SER A 137 -2.01 -2.84 -1.22
N ARG A 138 -1.15 -3.77 -0.80
CA ARG A 138 -0.20 -3.62 0.30
C ARG A 138 0.93 -4.62 0.16
N ALA A 139 2.14 -4.20 0.49
CA ALA A 139 3.31 -5.06 0.61
C ALA A 139 4.11 -4.64 1.84
N ASP A 140 4.55 -5.65 2.60
CA ASP A 140 5.32 -5.47 3.82
C ASP A 140 6.68 -6.13 3.63
N TRP A 141 7.74 -5.33 3.50
CA TRP A 141 9.11 -5.84 3.44
C TRP A 141 9.72 -5.86 4.83
N ALA A 142 10.41 -6.94 5.15
CA ALA A 142 11.07 -7.15 6.42
C ALA A 142 12.57 -7.36 6.20
N PHE A 143 13.36 -6.76 7.08
CA PHE A 143 14.80 -6.91 7.18
C PHE A 143 15.15 -7.26 8.63
N ASP A 144 15.61 -8.48 8.86
CA ASP A 144 15.99 -9.00 10.16
C ASP A 144 17.48 -8.82 10.38
N PHE A 145 17.83 -8.14 11.46
CA PHE A 145 19.22 -7.89 11.84
C PHE A 145 19.53 -8.54 13.18
N HIS A 146 20.70 -9.17 13.27
CA HIS A 146 21.30 -9.44 14.55
C HIS A 146 21.73 -8.12 15.20
N LEU A 147 21.18 -7.83 16.38
CA LEU A 147 21.45 -6.64 17.18
C LEU A 147 21.37 -6.99 18.67
N GLU A 148 22.54 -7.01 19.35
CA GLU A 148 22.65 -7.38 20.78
C GLU A 148 21.91 -6.42 21.73
N GLY A 149 21.50 -5.25 21.23
CA GLY A 149 20.59 -4.32 21.89
C GLY A 149 20.54 -2.99 21.16
N ILE A 150 19.53 -2.18 21.47
CA ILE A 150 19.39 -0.83 20.90
C ILE A 150 20.21 0.21 21.69
N ASP A 151 20.71 1.21 20.98
CA ASP A 151 21.30 2.48 21.46
C ASP A 151 20.61 3.67 20.80
N PHE A 152 19.34 3.50 20.48
CA PHE A 152 18.53 4.54 19.89
C PHE A 152 17.16 4.65 20.53
N ASP A 153 16.63 5.86 20.50
CA ASP A 153 15.27 6.20 20.91
C ASP A 153 14.45 6.79 19.75
N SER A 154 13.23 7.22 20.04
CA SER A 154 12.34 7.83 19.05
C SER A 154 12.84 9.15 18.46
N GLU A 155 13.74 9.85 19.14
CA GLU A 155 14.33 11.12 18.68
C GLU A 155 15.50 10.93 17.73
N GLN A 156 16.01 9.71 17.61
CA GLN A 156 17.01 9.39 16.59
C GLN A 156 16.40 9.09 15.22
N PHE A 157 15.08 8.87 15.14
CA PHE A 157 14.37 8.78 13.87
C PHE A 157 14.08 10.17 13.29
N VAL A 158 14.77 10.51 12.21
CA VAL A 158 14.53 11.71 11.38
C VAL A 158 13.56 11.32 10.27
N THR A 159 12.34 11.86 10.30
CA THR A 159 11.25 11.41 9.44
C THR A 159 10.37 12.56 8.97
N SER A 160 9.76 12.42 7.80
CA SER A 160 8.70 13.31 7.30
C SER A 160 7.30 12.92 7.80
N ALA A 161 7.17 11.76 8.45
CA ALA A 161 5.90 11.31 9.01
C ALA A 161 5.48 12.16 10.22
N ALA A 162 4.20 12.53 10.26
CA ALA A 162 3.64 13.35 11.34
C ALA A 162 3.51 12.60 12.69
N LYS A 163 3.48 11.25 12.67
CA LYS A 163 3.24 10.43 13.86
C LYS A 163 4.37 9.43 14.08
N LYS A 164 4.87 9.38 15.31
CA LYS A 164 5.76 8.36 15.85
C LYS A 164 5.09 7.76 17.09
N GLN A 165 5.14 6.44 17.23
CA GLN A 165 4.66 5.71 18.40
C GLN A 165 5.76 4.80 18.89
N VAL A 166 5.91 4.71 20.22
CA VAL A 166 6.84 3.80 20.88
C VAL A 166 6.01 2.91 21.78
N PHE A 167 6.16 1.60 21.61
CA PHE A 167 5.59 0.60 22.51
C PHE A 167 6.70 0.07 23.40
N THR A 168 6.46 0.16 24.70
CA THR A 168 7.41 -0.24 25.75
C THR A 168 6.86 -1.42 26.53
N GLU A 169 7.75 -2.31 26.94
CA GLU A 169 7.45 -3.38 27.90
C GLU A 169 8.53 -3.37 28.97
N HIS A 170 8.14 -3.44 30.24
CA HIS A 170 9.06 -3.34 31.39
C HIS A 170 10.05 -2.15 31.28
N ASP A 171 9.53 -0.97 30.93
CA ASP A 171 10.27 0.28 30.73
C ASP A 171 11.35 0.25 29.63
N ARG A 172 11.31 -0.73 28.73
CA ARG A 172 12.20 -0.83 27.56
C ARG A 172 11.41 -0.69 26.28
N ALA A 173 11.89 0.16 25.37
CA ALA A 173 11.31 0.28 24.04
C ALA A 173 11.50 -1.04 23.28
N GLN A 174 10.39 -1.62 22.83
CA GLN A 174 10.38 -2.84 22.03
C GLN A 174 9.97 -2.60 20.59
N THR A 175 9.12 -1.61 20.33
CA THR A 175 8.67 -1.27 18.97
C THR A 175 8.66 0.23 18.77
N PHE A 176 9.30 0.68 17.70
CA PHE A 176 9.17 2.02 17.16
C PHE A 176 8.35 1.96 15.89
N GLN A 177 7.21 2.64 15.85
CA GLN A 177 6.36 2.76 14.66
C GLN A 177 6.35 4.21 14.17
N ILE A 178 6.74 4.40 12.91
CA ILE A 178 6.82 5.70 12.25
C ILE A 178 5.83 5.72 11.08
N GLY A 179 4.87 6.64 11.12
CA GLY A 179 3.77 6.71 10.16
C GLY A 179 2.54 5.89 10.59
N THR A 180 1.41 6.11 9.89
CA THR A 180 0.11 5.46 10.21
C THR A 180 -0.77 5.17 8.98
N SER A 181 -0.37 5.62 7.78
CA SER A 181 -1.19 5.57 6.55
C SER A 181 -0.51 4.72 5.47
N ASP A 182 -0.27 5.29 4.29
CA ASP A 182 0.29 4.59 3.12
C ASP A 182 1.73 4.10 3.31
N VAL A 183 2.47 4.68 4.25
CA VAL A 183 3.80 4.24 4.66
C VAL A 183 3.84 4.12 6.18
N VAL A 184 4.22 2.93 6.64
CA VAL A 184 4.54 2.68 8.05
C VAL A 184 5.88 1.96 8.10
N VAL A 185 6.84 2.54 8.82
CA VAL A 185 8.13 1.93 9.11
C VAL A 185 8.11 1.47 10.56
N ARG A 186 8.44 0.20 10.80
CA ARG A 186 8.57 -0.37 12.14
C ARG A 186 9.99 -0.82 12.39
N VAL A 187 10.51 -0.55 13.58
CA VAL A 187 11.76 -1.13 14.09
C VAL A 187 11.44 -1.78 15.42
N TYR A 188 11.55 -3.10 15.52
CA TYR A 188 11.08 -3.81 16.70
C TYR A 188 11.87 -5.08 17.05
N ASP A 189 11.82 -5.45 18.33
CA ASP A 189 12.34 -6.72 18.84
C ASP A 189 11.45 -7.86 18.34
N LYS A 190 11.96 -8.61 17.37
CA LYS A 190 11.21 -9.67 16.71
C LYS A 190 11.17 -10.93 17.57
N VAL A 191 12.16 -11.14 18.44
CA VAL A 191 12.19 -12.28 19.36
C VAL A 191 11.08 -12.13 20.39
N ALA A 192 10.98 -10.96 21.02
CA ALA A 192 9.89 -10.66 21.95
C ALA A 192 8.51 -10.80 21.29
N GLU A 193 8.36 -10.37 20.03
CA GLU A 193 7.11 -10.56 19.28
C GLU A 193 6.75 -12.03 19.08
N ILE A 194 7.72 -12.89 18.75
CA ILE A 194 7.49 -14.33 18.55
C ILE A 194 7.14 -15.02 19.87
N GLU A 195 7.81 -14.64 20.97
CA GLU A 195 7.53 -15.18 22.30
C GLU A 195 6.10 -14.85 22.75
N GLN A 196 5.58 -13.67 22.39
CA GLN A 196 4.20 -13.26 22.62
C GLN A 196 3.20 -13.93 21.64
N ALA A 197 3.61 -14.12 20.37
CA ALA A 197 2.80 -14.68 19.30
C ALA A 197 3.38 -16.03 18.81
N SER A 198 3.19 -17.07 19.64
CA SER A 198 3.81 -18.41 19.52
C SER A 198 3.77 -19.12 18.15
N GLU A 199 2.91 -18.70 17.21
CA GLU A 199 2.76 -19.28 15.87
C GLU A 199 3.94 -19.00 14.91
N LYS A 200 4.96 -18.26 15.35
CA LYS A 200 6.07 -17.78 14.50
C LYS A 200 7.45 -18.35 14.85
N GLY A 201 7.50 -19.39 15.68
CA GLY A 201 8.77 -20.01 16.11
C GLY A 201 9.68 -20.51 14.99
N TRP A 202 9.13 -20.78 13.80
CA TRP A 202 9.88 -21.21 12.61
C TRP A 202 10.91 -20.18 12.10
N PHE A 203 10.82 -18.91 12.51
CA PHE A 203 11.85 -17.93 12.20
C PHE A 203 13.20 -18.24 12.85
N PHE A 204 13.22 -18.90 14.01
CA PHE A 204 14.46 -19.25 14.69
C PHE A 204 15.32 -20.19 13.84
N ASP A 205 14.69 -21.12 13.13
CA ASP A 205 15.34 -22.01 12.18
C ASP A 205 15.88 -21.23 10.96
N LEU A 206 15.09 -20.29 10.42
CA LEU A 206 15.51 -19.47 9.28
C LEU A 206 16.68 -18.54 9.61
N TRP A 207 16.72 -17.99 10.81
CA TRP A 207 17.83 -17.13 11.25
C TRP A 207 19.05 -17.92 11.72
N GLY A 208 18.87 -19.18 12.11
CA GLY A 208 19.88 -19.97 12.82
C GLY A 208 20.21 -19.42 14.21
N GLN A 209 19.30 -18.62 14.80
CA GLN A 209 19.45 -18.04 16.14
C GLN A 209 18.08 -17.69 16.76
N ASP A 210 18.03 -17.68 18.09
CA ASP A 210 16.82 -17.50 18.90
C ASP A 210 16.77 -16.17 19.67
N ARG A 211 17.78 -15.32 19.50
CA ARG A 211 17.98 -14.11 20.32
C ARG A 211 18.51 -12.95 19.51
N CYS A 212 18.37 -11.74 20.05
CA CYS A 212 18.99 -10.53 19.51
C CYS A 212 18.61 -10.26 18.04
N VAL A 213 17.34 -10.48 17.66
CA VAL A 213 16.86 -10.20 16.31
C VAL A 213 15.91 -9.01 16.34
N TRP A 214 16.32 -7.95 15.65
CA TRP A 214 15.50 -6.76 15.44
C TRP A 214 15.09 -6.67 13.99
N ARG A 215 13.79 -6.45 13.75
CA ARG A 215 13.25 -6.30 12.40
C ARG A 215 13.05 -4.83 12.07
N VAL A 216 13.54 -4.42 10.90
CA VAL A 216 13.07 -3.21 10.21
C VAL A 216 12.03 -3.61 9.17
N GLU A 217 10.82 -3.09 9.28
CA GLU A 217 9.70 -3.44 8.42
C GLU A 217 9.11 -2.22 7.71
N PHE A 218 8.99 -2.30 6.39
CA PHE A 218 8.36 -1.29 5.55
C PHE A 218 7.01 -1.80 5.10
N GLN A 219 5.95 -1.28 5.68
CA GLN A 219 4.58 -1.57 5.31
C GLN A 219 4.06 -0.46 4.41
N ILE A 220 3.87 -0.78 3.12
CA ILE A 220 3.48 0.19 2.11
C ILE A 220 2.13 -0.19 1.52
N ARG A 221 1.23 0.80 1.36
CA ARG A 221 -0.16 0.58 0.96
C ARG A 221 -0.61 1.55 -0.12
N GLY A 222 -1.65 1.15 -0.85
CA GLY A 222 -2.54 2.04 -1.59
C GLY A 222 -1.82 3.01 -2.53
N GLU A 223 -2.04 4.31 -2.31
CA GLU A 223 -1.57 5.37 -3.21
C GLU A 223 -0.04 5.46 -3.25
N ARG A 224 0.68 5.08 -2.18
CA ARG A 224 2.15 5.12 -2.22
C ARG A 224 2.72 4.11 -3.22
N LEU A 225 2.16 2.91 -3.29
CA LEU A 225 2.54 1.90 -4.28
C LEU A 225 2.25 2.40 -5.69
N LYS A 226 1.05 2.93 -5.94
CA LYS A 226 0.66 3.48 -7.25
C LYS A 226 1.55 4.62 -7.71
N ARG A 227 1.97 5.52 -6.81
CA ARG A 227 2.92 6.62 -7.13
C ARG A 227 4.32 6.12 -7.49
N ALA A 228 4.69 4.95 -6.99
CA ALA A 228 5.92 4.27 -7.38
C ALA A 228 5.76 3.45 -8.67
N GLY A 229 4.60 3.49 -9.33
CA GLY A 229 4.30 2.69 -10.52
C GLY A 229 3.88 1.25 -10.22
N ILE A 230 3.86 0.85 -8.95
CA ILE A 230 3.58 -0.52 -8.53
C ILE A 230 2.08 -0.77 -8.55
N ARG A 231 1.61 -1.50 -9.56
CA ARG A 231 0.21 -1.91 -9.69
C ARG A 231 0.07 -3.42 -9.59
N THR A 232 0.92 -4.19 -10.27
CA THR A 232 0.89 -5.66 -10.32
C THR A 232 1.99 -6.29 -9.46
N LEU A 233 1.99 -7.61 -9.33
CA LEU A 233 3.11 -8.31 -8.66
C LEU A 233 4.42 -8.17 -9.44
N GLU A 234 4.33 -8.13 -10.77
CA GLU A 234 5.48 -7.93 -11.64
C GLU A 234 6.12 -6.56 -11.39
N ASP A 235 5.30 -5.49 -11.30
CA ASP A 235 5.79 -4.15 -10.96
C ASP A 235 6.43 -4.12 -9.56
N LEU A 236 5.86 -4.87 -8.59
CA LEU A 236 6.39 -4.94 -7.23
C LEU A 236 7.80 -5.53 -7.21
N ASN A 237 8.02 -6.62 -7.96
CA ASN A 237 9.32 -7.26 -8.05
C ASN A 237 10.35 -6.35 -8.73
N LEU A 238 9.91 -5.59 -9.74
CA LEU A 238 10.77 -4.70 -10.51
C LEU A 238 11.12 -3.40 -9.77
N LEU A 239 10.14 -2.76 -9.13
CA LEU A 239 10.24 -1.38 -8.60
C LEU A 239 10.26 -1.32 -7.06
N GLY A 240 9.98 -2.43 -6.38
CA GLY A 240 9.98 -2.52 -4.92
C GLY A 240 11.30 -2.06 -4.28
N PRO A 241 12.47 -2.53 -4.74
CA PRO A 241 13.76 -2.11 -4.19
C PRO A 241 14.03 -0.60 -4.32
N ASP A 242 13.66 0.00 -5.46
CA ASP A 242 13.77 1.44 -5.67
C ASP A 242 12.88 2.23 -4.70
N LEU A 243 11.66 1.75 -4.48
CA LEU A 243 10.72 2.32 -3.50
C LEU A 243 11.26 2.22 -2.06
N LEU A 244 11.83 1.08 -1.67
CA LEU A 244 12.43 0.91 -0.35
C LEU A 244 13.60 1.88 -0.13
N ARG A 245 14.47 2.03 -1.15
CA ARG A 245 15.59 2.97 -1.10
C ARG A 245 15.12 4.41 -0.93
N GLU A 246 14.08 4.82 -1.66
CA GLU A 246 13.48 6.15 -1.54
C GLU A 246 12.96 6.37 -0.11
N ILE A 247 12.15 5.45 0.41
CA ILE A 247 11.56 5.58 1.75
C ILE A 247 12.67 5.59 2.83
N ALA A 248 13.67 4.72 2.71
CA ALA A 248 14.78 4.64 3.65
C ALA A 248 15.73 5.85 3.59
N THR A 249 15.62 6.69 2.56
CA THR A 249 16.47 7.88 2.39
C THR A 249 15.71 9.17 2.71
N HIS A 250 14.46 9.27 2.26
CA HIS A 250 13.69 10.52 2.28
C HIS A 250 12.51 10.52 3.25
N HIS A 251 11.85 9.38 3.44
CA HIS A 251 10.71 9.30 4.36
C HIS A 251 11.18 9.14 5.81
N THR A 252 12.10 8.23 6.09
CA THR A 252 12.58 7.95 7.44
C THR A 252 14.03 7.53 7.41
N ARG A 253 14.82 8.06 8.36
CA ARG A 253 16.20 7.68 8.60
C ARG A 253 16.42 7.52 10.10
N LEU A 254 17.17 6.49 10.49
CA LEU A 254 17.68 6.37 11.85
C LEU A 254 19.10 6.95 11.89
N CYS A 255 19.31 7.96 12.73
CA CYS A 255 20.56 8.72 12.80
C CYS A 255 21.19 8.64 14.20
N LYS A 256 22.49 8.96 14.29
CA LYS A 256 23.19 9.20 15.55
C LYS A 256 23.22 10.70 15.86
N PRO A 257 22.86 11.13 17.08
CA PRO A 257 22.98 12.53 17.47
C PRO A 257 24.42 13.02 17.29
N SER A 258 24.59 14.22 16.78
CA SER A 258 25.88 14.91 16.69
C SER A 258 25.81 16.27 17.38
N SER A 259 26.93 16.98 17.43
CA SER A 259 26.97 18.36 17.94
C SER A 259 26.21 19.36 17.05
N ASP A 260 25.81 18.97 15.82
CA ASP A 260 25.03 19.82 14.93
C ASP A 260 23.54 19.81 15.37
N SER A 261 22.96 20.98 15.59
CA SER A 261 21.54 21.11 15.94
C SER A 261 20.61 20.75 14.77
N ASN A 262 21.13 20.79 13.54
CA ASN A 262 20.39 20.40 12.34
C ASN A 262 20.43 18.88 12.16
N ARG A 263 19.35 18.22 12.62
CA ARG A 263 19.13 16.77 12.53
C ARG A 263 19.25 16.20 11.11
N SER A 264 19.09 17.02 10.06
CA SER A 264 19.23 16.53 8.68
C SER A 264 20.66 16.08 8.35
N ARG A 265 21.66 16.66 9.03
CA ARG A 265 23.11 16.40 8.88
C ARG A 265 23.65 15.36 9.84
N TRP A 266 22.81 14.82 10.72
CA TRP A 266 23.24 13.76 11.62
C TRP A 266 23.71 12.53 10.83
N PRO A 267 24.84 11.90 11.23
CA PRO A 267 25.32 10.68 10.59
C PRO A 267 24.29 9.56 10.76
N LEU A 268 24.24 8.65 9.78
CA LEU A 268 23.35 7.49 9.85
C LEU A 268 23.77 6.55 10.98
N HIS A 269 22.77 5.94 11.60
CA HIS A 269 22.98 4.86 12.55
C HIS A 269 23.50 3.59 11.84
N PRO A 270 24.40 2.80 12.44
CA PRO A 270 24.93 1.57 11.83
C PRO A 270 23.84 0.60 11.34
N LEU A 271 22.73 0.48 12.08
CA LEU A 271 21.57 -0.32 11.64
C LEU A 271 21.00 0.18 10.32
N TRP A 272 20.90 1.50 10.16
CA TRP A 272 20.36 2.13 8.95
C TRP A 272 21.33 2.07 7.77
N GLN A 273 22.64 2.14 8.05
CA GLN A 273 23.68 1.92 7.04
C GLN A 273 23.59 0.50 6.48
N ALA A 274 23.57 -0.52 7.36
CA ALA A 274 23.41 -1.91 6.96
C ALA A 274 22.08 -2.16 6.21
N LEU A 275 21.01 -1.47 6.59
CA LEU A 275 19.74 -1.51 5.87
C LEU A 275 19.84 -0.96 4.44
N LEU A 276 20.46 0.21 4.26
CA LEU A 276 20.64 0.79 2.93
C LEU A 276 21.56 -0.07 2.06
N GLU A 277 22.59 -0.68 2.64
CA GLU A 277 23.45 -1.65 1.96
C GLU A 277 22.66 -2.89 1.52
N ALA A 278 21.81 -3.44 2.39
CA ALA A 278 20.94 -4.57 2.06
C ALA A 278 19.96 -4.24 0.93
N ILE A 279 19.36 -3.04 0.95
CA ILE A 279 18.48 -2.56 -0.13
C ILE A 279 19.28 -2.35 -1.43
N ALA A 280 20.50 -1.83 -1.35
CA ALA A 280 21.37 -1.60 -2.51
C ALA A 280 21.82 -2.90 -3.20
N ALA A 281 21.90 -4.00 -2.46
CA ALA A 281 22.21 -5.32 -3.00
C ALA A 281 21.02 -5.98 -3.75
N MET A 282 19.79 -5.46 -3.59
CA MET A 282 18.63 -5.92 -4.35
C MET A 282 18.67 -5.38 -5.79
N PRO A 283 18.05 -6.07 -6.78
CA PRO A 283 17.94 -5.57 -8.14
C PRO A 283 17.22 -4.21 -8.19
N GLN A 284 17.84 -3.19 -8.81
CA GLN A 284 17.28 -1.84 -8.90
C GLN A 284 17.23 -1.36 -10.35
N THR A 285 16.18 -0.60 -10.67
CA THR A 285 16.02 0.04 -11.98
C THR A 285 16.50 1.50 -11.98
N GLY A 286 16.58 2.12 -10.79
CA GLY A 286 16.90 3.54 -10.67
C GLY A 286 15.70 4.47 -10.79
N LEU A 287 14.48 3.94 -10.93
CA LEU A 287 13.26 4.72 -11.10
C LEU A 287 12.74 5.23 -9.74
N ILE A 288 12.70 6.55 -9.55
CA ILE A 288 12.35 7.17 -8.25
C ILE A 288 10.86 7.53 -8.15
N ALA A 289 10.18 7.74 -9.29
CA ALA A 289 8.75 8.03 -9.34
C ALA A 289 8.14 7.68 -10.70
N ASP A 290 6.90 7.18 -10.70
CA ASP A 290 6.10 7.00 -11.92
C ASP A 290 5.57 8.36 -12.39
N ILE A 291 5.86 8.73 -13.63
CA ILE A 291 5.27 9.91 -14.26
C ILE A 291 3.97 9.45 -14.90
N GLN A 292 2.85 9.77 -14.27
CA GLN A 292 1.50 9.49 -14.77
C GLN A 292 1.03 10.61 -15.71
N PRO A 293 1.07 10.45 -17.04
CA PRO A 293 0.70 11.51 -17.98
C PRO A 293 -0.77 11.92 -17.84
N GLU A 294 -1.65 11.01 -17.40
CA GLU A 294 -3.05 11.26 -17.11
C GLU A 294 -3.26 12.35 -16.07
N LYS A 295 -2.40 12.43 -15.04
CA LYS A 295 -2.47 13.49 -14.02
C LYS A 295 -2.17 14.87 -14.59
N ALA A 296 -1.32 14.95 -15.61
CA ALA A 296 -1.06 16.20 -16.30
C ALA A 296 -2.30 16.67 -17.09
N ILE A 297 -3.06 15.74 -17.66
CA ILE A 297 -4.33 16.02 -18.33
C ILE A 297 -5.39 16.46 -17.32
N ASP A 298 -5.57 15.73 -16.21
CA ASP A 298 -6.53 16.07 -15.15
C ASP A 298 -6.26 17.45 -14.54
N TRP A 299 -4.98 17.77 -14.28
CA TRP A 299 -4.59 19.09 -13.78
C TRP A 299 -4.93 20.20 -14.79
N ARG A 300 -4.75 19.96 -16.09
CA ARG A 300 -5.14 20.93 -17.14
C ARG A 300 -6.64 21.08 -17.25
N LEU A 301 -7.40 19.99 -17.15
CA LEU A 301 -8.86 20.03 -17.10
C LEU A 301 -9.34 20.88 -15.91
N TRP A 302 -8.74 20.67 -14.73
CA TRP A 302 -9.04 21.44 -13.53
C TRP A 302 -8.71 22.94 -13.67
N ASN A 303 -7.59 23.28 -14.30
CA ASN A 303 -7.27 24.69 -14.52
C ASN A 303 -8.17 25.35 -15.56
N GLN A 304 -8.52 24.64 -16.63
CA GLN A 304 -9.47 25.14 -17.62
C GLN A 304 -10.86 25.33 -17.01
N SER A 305 -11.31 24.44 -16.11
CA SER A 305 -12.60 24.60 -15.44
C SER A 305 -12.65 25.85 -14.56
N LYS A 306 -11.54 26.24 -13.91
CA LYS A 306 -11.44 27.52 -13.19
C LYS A 306 -11.59 28.72 -14.11
N SER A 307 -10.96 28.69 -15.28
CA SER A 307 -11.10 29.76 -16.28
C SER A 307 -12.54 29.86 -16.78
N VAL A 308 -13.17 28.74 -17.12
CA VAL A 308 -14.59 28.69 -17.51
C VAL A 308 -15.48 29.27 -16.40
N TYR A 309 -15.26 28.88 -15.15
CA TYR A 309 -16.00 29.43 -14.01
C TYR A 309 -15.78 30.95 -13.82
N GLY A 310 -14.57 31.44 -14.12
CA GLY A 310 -14.27 32.87 -14.16
C GLY A 310 -15.09 33.61 -15.22
N TYR A 311 -15.10 33.10 -16.45
CA TYR A 311 -15.90 33.65 -17.56
C TYR A 311 -17.39 33.59 -17.28
N LEU A 312 -17.86 32.48 -16.68
CA LEU A 312 -19.25 32.30 -16.28
C LEU A 312 -19.70 33.44 -15.37
N LYS A 313 -18.96 33.72 -14.28
CA LYS A 313 -19.27 34.85 -13.38
C LYS A 313 -19.34 36.19 -14.11
N GLY A 314 -18.40 36.43 -15.04
CA GLY A 314 -18.39 37.66 -15.84
C GLY A 314 -19.63 37.78 -16.73
N MET A 315 -20.00 36.71 -17.43
CA MET A 315 -21.20 36.67 -18.26
C MET A 315 -22.49 36.77 -17.42
N THR A 316 -22.55 36.12 -16.26
CA THR A 316 -23.70 36.22 -15.34
C THR A 316 -23.90 37.66 -14.89
N ALA A 317 -22.83 38.38 -14.53
CA ALA A 317 -22.93 39.80 -14.17
C ALA A 317 -23.47 40.67 -15.32
N LEU A 318 -23.06 40.39 -16.57
CA LEU A 318 -23.57 41.10 -17.75
C LEU A 318 -25.05 40.79 -18.01
N VAL A 319 -25.47 39.53 -17.83
CA VAL A 319 -26.88 39.13 -17.95
C VAL A 319 -27.72 39.80 -16.86
N MET A 320 -27.24 39.85 -15.62
CA MET A 320 -27.91 40.53 -14.52
C MET A 320 -28.11 42.02 -14.81
N GLU A 321 -27.09 42.70 -15.33
CA GLU A 321 -27.20 44.11 -15.73
C GLU A 321 -28.20 44.30 -16.86
N ARG A 322 -28.12 43.47 -17.91
CA ARG A 322 -29.02 43.51 -19.08
C ARG A 322 -30.48 43.30 -18.67
N ASP A 323 -30.73 42.35 -17.78
CA ASP A 323 -32.07 41.91 -17.38
C ASP A 323 -32.55 42.59 -16.08
N SER A 324 -31.77 43.53 -15.54
CA SER A 324 -32.05 44.28 -14.31
C SER A 324 -32.36 43.39 -13.10
N LEU A 325 -31.51 42.39 -12.86
CA LEU A 325 -31.63 41.47 -11.72
C LEU A 325 -30.90 42.02 -10.49
N ASP A 326 -31.64 42.20 -9.39
CA ASP A 326 -31.11 42.76 -8.14
C ASP A 326 -30.23 41.80 -7.33
N GLN A 327 -30.34 40.49 -7.58
CA GLN A 327 -29.58 39.47 -6.85
C GLN A 327 -29.00 38.43 -7.82
N PRO A 328 -27.79 37.91 -7.51
CA PRO A 328 -27.17 36.90 -8.34
C PRO A 328 -27.99 35.61 -8.31
N PRO A 329 -28.30 35.02 -9.48
CA PRO A 329 -28.93 33.71 -9.52
C PRO A 329 -27.98 32.63 -8.98
N ASP A 330 -28.54 31.47 -8.61
CA ASP A 330 -27.73 30.29 -8.36
C ASP A 330 -27.02 29.82 -9.64
N LEU A 331 -26.08 28.88 -9.46
CA LEU A 331 -25.22 28.42 -10.56
C LEU A 331 -26.01 27.80 -11.72
N ASP A 332 -27.04 27.02 -11.42
CA ASP A 332 -27.80 26.30 -12.44
C ASP A 332 -28.68 27.28 -13.24
N ALA A 333 -29.30 28.24 -12.56
CA ALA A 333 -30.05 29.32 -13.19
C ALA A 333 -29.14 30.27 -14.01
N ALA A 334 -27.91 30.50 -13.57
CA ALA A 334 -26.92 31.28 -14.31
C ALA A 334 -26.44 30.59 -15.60
N LEU A 335 -26.35 29.26 -15.59
CA LEU A 335 -25.85 28.47 -16.72
C LEU A 335 -26.78 28.47 -17.92
N GLY A 336 -28.10 28.42 -17.70
CA GLY A 336 -29.10 28.31 -18.78
C GLY A 336 -28.93 29.35 -19.90
N PRO A 337 -29.06 30.66 -19.59
CA PRO A 337 -28.93 31.72 -20.59
C PRO A 337 -27.54 31.75 -21.26
N ILE A 338 -26.51 31.33 -20.53
CA ILE A 338 -25.12 31.33 -21.01
C ILE A 338 -24.88 30.18 -21.98
N ILE A 339 -25.45 29.01 -21.73
CA ILE A 339 -25.41 27.87 -22.67
C ILE A 339 -26.09 28.26 -23.98
N ASP A 340 -27.23 28.95 -23.92
CA ASP A 340 -27.93 29.43 -25.12
C ASP A 340 -27.06 30.41 -25.92
N LEU A 341 -26.39 31.35 -25.25
CA LEU A 341 -25.47 32.30 -25.89
C LEU A 341 -24.25 31.60 -26.50
N ILE A 342 -23.65 30.62 -25.81
CA ILE A 342 -22.54 29.81 -26.34
C ILE A 342 -23.02 29.01 -27.56
N GLY A 343 -24.23 28.46 -27.50
CA GLY A 343 -24.85 27.70 -28.59
C GLY A 343 -25.00 28.50 -29.88
N GLN A 344 -25.22 29.81 -29.80
CA GLN A 344 -25.28 30.71 -30.98
C GLN A 344 -23.94 30.81 -31.72
N HIS A 345 -22.82 30.54 -31.04
CA HIS A 345 -21.48 30.53 -31.64
C HIS A 345 -21.04 29.12 -32.08
N HIS A 346 -21.85 28.09 -31.87
CA HIS A 346 -21.46 26.72 -32.18
C HIS A 346 -21.61 26.42 -33.67
N HIS A 347 -20.50 26.07 -34.32
CA HIS A 347 -20.46 25.56 -35.69
C HIS A 347 -19.93 24.12 -35.69
N PRO A 348 -20.76 23.10 -35.98
CA PRO A 348 -20.39 21.69 -35.80
C PRO A 348 -19.12 21.26 -36.54
N VAL A 349 -18.97 21.69 -37.80
CA VAL A 349 -17.82 21.31 -38.65
C VAL A 349 -16.53 21.94 -38.16
N GLU A 350 -16.57 23.21 -37.77
CA GLU A 350 -15.41 23.91 -37.22
C GLU A 350 -15.04 23.29 -35.87
N TRP A 351 -16.02 23.04 -35.00
CA TRP A 351 -15.84 22.40 -33.70
C TRP A 351 -15.11 21.06 -33.81
N ASP A 352 -15.58 20.16 -34.67
CA ASP A 352 -14.97 18.83 -34.83
C ASP A 352 -13.52 18.92 -35.30
N ALA A 353 -13.24 19.81 -36.27
CA ALA A 353 -11.89 20.04 -36.76
C ALA A 353 -10.97 20.61 -35.67
N ASP A 354 -11.47 21.59 -34.92
CA ASP A 354 -10.72 22.30 -33.88
C ASP A 354 -10.44 21.44 -32.65
N VAL A 355 -11.42 20.64 -32.21
CA VAL A 355 -11.26 19.69 -31.11
C VAL A 355 -10.32 18.56 -31.52
N SER A 356 -10.48 18.01 -32.73
CA SER A 356 -9.60 16.95 -33.25
C SER A 356 -8.16 17.42 -33.37
N LYS A 357 -7.93 18.65 -33.83
CA LYS A 357 -6.60 19.28 -33.91
C LYS A 357 -5.99 19.46 -32.53
N ARG A 358 -6.73 19.98 -31.55
CA ARG A 358 -6.24 20.15 -30.17
C ARG A 358 -5.94 18.79 -29.51
N HIS A 359 -6.80 17.78 -29.73
CA HIS A 359 -6.54 16.42 -29.26
C HIS A 359 -5.27 15.81 -29.89
N ALA A 360 -5.07 16.00 -31.21
CA ALA A 360 -3.86 15.55 -31.88
C ALA A 360 -2.60 16.26 -31.35
N ALA A 361 -2.66 17.57 -31.12
CA ALA A 361 -1.57 18.34 -30.52
C ALA A 361 -1.22 17.83 -29.10
N LEU A 362 -2.23 17.63 -28.24
CA LEU A 362 -2.05 17.06 -26.90
C LEU A 362 -1.40 15.68 -26.94
N ARG A 363 -1.86 14.79 -27.85
CA ARG A 363 -1.30 13.44 -28.03
C ARG A 363 0.16 13.48 -28.49
N LEU A 364 0.53 14.48 -29.27
CA LEU A 364 1.89 14.67 -29.80
C LEU A 364 2.79 15.51 -28.86
N GLY A 365 2.31 15.86 -27.66
CA GLY A 365 3.06 16.67 -26.70
C GLY A 365 3.29 18.12 -27.15
N GLN A 366 2.51 18.60 -28.12
CA GLN A 366 2.46 20.01 -28.49
C GLN A 366 1.44 20.70 -27.58
N TRP A 367 1.97 21.53 -26.69
CA TRP A 367 1.23 22.17 -25.60
C TRP A 367 0.85 23.60 -25.93
#